data_AF-A0A199UKL8-F1
#
_entry.id   AF-A0A199UKL8-F1
#
_cell.length_a   1.000
_cell.length_b   1.000
_cell.length_c   1.000
_cell.angle_alpha   90.00
_cell.angle_beta   90.00
_cell.angle_gamma   90.00
#
_symmetry.space_group_name_H-M   'P 1'
#
loop_
_entity.id
_entity.type
_entity.pdbx_description
1 polymer ?
#
loop_
_entity_poly.entity_id
_entity_poly.type
_entity_poly.pdbx_seq_one_letter_code
_entity_poly.pdbx_strand_id
1 'polypeptide(L)'
;MSSGPRIVVALVAVVVAALAVAAPASAANFTCNHTAVAECGGVIGYVAANATTYGAVRSLFQVSTLAALLGANDLPPSTRRARVAAGASCAVGDKLWIPLPCSCDPVGGEAVVHLGYSVPHGSTVEGIAEEFGVDNATLMEINGIADPSKLQAEQILDVPLRACSSSIGSNSLDSNLRLANGSYVLTANDCIFCSCSSSSYQLNCDSTNKSSSECDVPKCPGNLFLGSTSSSGCNVTTCAYTGYTNATGLNISVNPSPTNECFKQCRISGTGIAWFDLEGVSHFDSHCLIGIALFDMRGVP
;
A
#
# COMPACT_ATOMS: atom_id res chain seq x y z
N MET A 1 58.67 -51.55 38.29
CA MET A 1 58.73 -50.09 38.09
C MET A 1 59.21 -49.82 36.67
N SER A 2 58.32 -49.30 35.82
CA SER A 2 58.61 -48.41 34.68
C SER A 2 57.37 -48.40 33.78
N SER A 3 56.46 -47.47 34.08
CA SER A 3 55.29 -47.17 33.27
C SER A 3 55.68 -46.07 32.28
N GLY A 4 55.76 -46.38 30.99
CA GLY A 4 55.98 -45.37 29.94
C GLY A 4 54.70 -44.58 29.65
N PRO A 5 54.79 -43.31 29.20
CA PRO A 5 53.63 -42.47 28.98
C PRO A 5 52.93 -42.83 27.66
N ARG A 6 51.61 -43.00 27.71
CA ARG A 6 50.75 -43.12 26.52
C ARG A 6 50.45 -41.71 26.01
N ILE A 7 50.99 -41.38 24.83
CA ILE A 7 50.66 -40.16 24.09
C ILE A 7 49.26 -40.35 23.50
N VAL A 8 48.29 -39.60 23.99
CA VAL A 8 46.94 -39.50 23.40
C VAL A 8 47.00 -38.38 22.36
N VAL A 9 46.99 -38.74 21.08
CA VAL A 9 46.86 -37.78 19.97
C VAL A 9 45.40 -37.37 19.88
N ALA A 10 45.07 -36.19 20.41
CA ALA A 10 43.76 -35.57 20.21
C ALA A 10 43.68 -35.00 18.78
N LEU A 11 42.81 -35.58 17.96
CA LEU A 11 42.39 -35.02 16.67
C LEU A 11 41.64 -33.71 16.93
N VAL A 12 42.31 -32.58 16.74
CA VAL A 12 41.67 -31.25 16.73
C VAL A 12 41.01 -31.10 15.36
N ALA A 13 39.69 -31.29 15.30
CA ALA A 13 38.90 -30.92 14.14
C ALA A 13 38.87 -29.39 14.03
N VAL A 14 39.62 -28.84 13.08
CA VAL A 14 39.55 -27.42 12.73
C VAL A 14 38.22 -27.20 12.01
N VAL A 15 37.21 -26.75 12.76
CA VAL A 15 35.96 -26.23 12.18
C VAL A 15 36.31 -24.91 11.51
N VAL A 16 36.51 -24.94 10.19
CA VAL A 16 36.58 -23.73 9.37
C VAL A 16 35.16 -23.17 9.34
N ALA A 17 34.89 -22.22 10.24
CA ALA A 17 33.70 -21.40 10.16
C ALA A 17 33.77 -20.61 8.85
N ALA A 18 32.96 -21.00 7.87
CA ALA A 18 32.75 -20.21 6.67
C ALA A 18 32.15 -18.88 7.09
N LEU A 19 32.98 -17.84 7.17
CA LEU A 19 32.51 -16.46 7.20
C LEU A 19 31.80 -16.22 5.88
N ALA A 20 30.46 -16.28 5.91
CA ALA A 20 29.63 -15.75 4.84
C ALA A 20 29.95 -14.25 4.74
N VAL A 21 30.79 -13.89 3.78
CA VAL A 21 30.98 -12.50 3.39
C VAL A 21 29.66 -12.07 2.78
N ALA A 22 28.91 -11.23 3.49
CA ALA A 22 27.71 -10.61 2.95
C ALA A 22 28.10 -9.88 1.66
N ALA A 23 27.55 -10.33 0.53
CA ALA A 23 27.70 -9.62 -0.72
C ALA A 23 27.09 -8.22 -0.55
N PRO A 24 27.68 -7.17 -1.16
CA PRO A 24 27.04 -5.86 -1.19
C PRO A 24 25.75 -5.98 -2.00
N ALA A 25 24.60 -5.92 -1.35
CA ALA A 25 23.33 -5.68 -2.03
C ALA A 25 23.38 -4.24 -2.56
N SER A 26 23.55 -4.06 -3.86
CA SER A 26 23.36 -2.76 -4.49
C SER A 26 21.86 -2.55 -4.67
N ALA A 27 21.29 -1.65 -3.87
CA ALA A 27 19.97 -1.12 -4.14
C ALA A 27 20.00 -0.34 -5.47
N ALA A 28 18.91 -0.39 -6.25
CA ALA A 28 18.56 0.80 -7.01
C ALA A 28 18.41 1.90 -5.95
N ASN A 29 19.26 2.93 -6.00
CA ASN A 29 19.16 4.03 -5.05
C ASN A 29 17.74 4.59 -5.15
N PHE A 30 16.90 4.34 -4.15
CA PHE A 30 15.72 5.16 -3.90
C PHE A 30 16.22 6.58 -3.74
N THR A 31 16.13 7.37 -4.81
CA THR A 31 16.68 8.72 -4.83
C THR A 31 15.62 9.62 -4.22
N CYS A 32 15.65 9.75 -2.90
CA CYS A 32 14.80 10.68 -2.18
C CYS A 32 15.38 12.10 -2.33
N ASN A 33 14.95 12.82 -3.37
CA ASN A 33 15.36 14.20 -3.60
C ASN A 33 14.27 15.15 -3.11
N HIS A 34 14.22 15.45 -1.81
CA HIS A 34 13.23 16.38 -1.28
C HIS A 34 13.84 17.57 -0.52
N THR A 35 13.70 18.76 -1.13
CA THR A 35 13.79 20.05 -0.45
C THR A 35 12.39 20.52 -0.07
N ALA A 36 11.88 20.04 1.07
CA ALA A 36 10.73 20.55 1.84
C ALA A 36 9.33 20.62 1.18
N VAL A 37 8.31 20.23 1.98
CA VAL A 37 6.86 20.53 1.90
C VAL A 37 5.91 19.46 1.30
N ALA A 38 6.36 18.30 0.79
CA ALA A 38 5.44 17.23 0.37
C ALA A 38 5.79 15.89 1.07
N GLU A 39 5.26 15.69 2.28
CA GLU A 39 5.27 14.38 2.94
C GLU A 39 4.34 13.44 2.17
N CYS A 40 4.87 12.44 1.48
CA CYS A 40 4.11 11.51 0.62
C CYS A 40 4.03 10.11 1.22
N GLY A 41 2.94 9.37 1.01
CA GLY A 41 2.85 7.99 1.47
C GLY A 41 3.67 7.02 0.60
N GLY A 42 4.91 6.71 1.00
CA GLY A 42 5.66 5.55 0.50
C GLY A 42 5.68 4.44 1.56
N VAL A 43 6.06 3.23 1.17
CA VAL A 43 6.20 2.08 2.09
C VAL A 43 7.51 1.37 1.79
N ILE A 44 8.17 0.78 2.79
CA ILE A 44 9.23 -0.20 2.56
C ILE A 44 8.84 -1.55 3.17
N GLY A 45 9.20 -2.64 2.50
CA GLY A 45 9.15 -3.99 3.03
C GLY A 45 10.37 -4.26 3.89
N TYR A 46 10.17 -4.44 5.19
CA TYR A 46 11.21 -4.74 6.17
C TYR A 46 11.05 -6.16 6.69
N VAL A 47 12.12 -6.95 6.66
CA VAL A 47 12.15 -8.29 7.25
C VAL A 47 12.79 -8.21 8.63
N ALA A 48 12.07 -8.61 9.68
CA ALA A 48 12.58 -8.58 11.04
C ALA A 48 13.70 -9.63 11.25
N ALA A 49 14.95 -9.17 11.34
CA ALA A 49 16.11 -10.04 11.57
C ALA A 49 16.11 -10.70 12.97
N ASN A 50 15.47 -10.07 13.95
CA ASN A 50 15.31 -10.56 15.32
C ASN A 50 13.85 -10.40 15.74
N ALA A 51 13.39 -11.23 16.68
CA ALA A 51 12.06 -11.07 17.28
C ALA A 51 11.95 -9.66 17.88
N THR A 52 10.95 -8.90 17.44
CA THR A 52 10.81 -7.48 17.78
C THR A 52 9.34 -7.12 18.00
N THR A 53 9.02 -5.84 18.15
CA THR A 53 7.65 -5.33 18.28
C THR A 53 7.40 -4.21 17.29
N TYR A 54 6.12 -4.02 16.92
CA TYR A 54 5.69 -2.86 16.14
C TYR A 54 6.12 -1.52 16.78
N GLY A 55 6.20 -1.45 18.11
CA GLY A 55 6.71 -0.27 18.81
C GLY A 55 8.20 -0.02 18.56
N ALA A 56 9.03 -1.07 18.60
CA ALA A 56 10.46 -0.98 18.30
C ALA A 56 10.71 -0.65 16.83
N VAL A 57 9.95 -1.28 15.92
CA VAL A 57 10.01 -1.02 14.47
C VAL A 57 9.61 0.42 14.16
N ARG A 58 8.53 0.94 14.76
CA ARG A 58 8.14 2.35 14.65
C ARG A 58 9.28 3.29 15.05
N SER A 59 9.93 3.02 16.19
CA SER A 59 11.05 3.84 16.65
C SER A 59 12.27 3.75 15.75
N LEU A 60 12.56 2.57 15.20
CA LEU A 60 13.69 2.34 14.29
C LEU A 60 13.53 3.15 13.00
N PHE A 61 12.32 3.17 12.43
CA PHE A 61 12.01 3.84 11.17
C PHE A 61 11.41 5.24 11.34
N GLN A 62 11.31 5.72 12.58
CA GLN A 62 10.74 7.03 12.94
C GLN A 62 9.32 7.26 12.37
N VAL A 63 8.51 6.20 12.30
CA VAL A 63 7.12 6.30 11.80
C VAL A 63 6.28 7.15 12.77
N SER A 64 5.60 8.16 12.22
CA SER A 64 4.93 9.23 12.97
C SER A 64 3.96 8.70 14.03
N THR A 65 3.10 7.75 13.67
CA THR A 65 2.14 7.14 14.61
C THR A 65 2.18 5.62 14.56
N LEU A 66 1.88 4.99 15.70
CA LEU A 66 1.72 3.54 15.74
C LEU A 66 0.54 3.09 14.86
N ALA A 67 -0.51 3.89 14.77
CA ALA A 67 -1.67 3.60 13.92
C ALA A 67 -1.31 3.55 12.44
N ALA A 68 -0.45 4.45 11.96
CA ALA A 68 0.04 4.40 10.57
C ALA A 68 0.82 3.11 10.29
N LEU A 69 1.69 2.68 11.22
CA LEU A 69 2.42 1.43 11.07
C LEU A 69 1.49 0.21 11.11
N LEU A 70 0.52 0.18 12.04
CA LEU A 70 -0.46 -0.91 12.09
C LEU A 70 -1.32 -0.96 10.83
N GLY A 71 -1.74 0.20 10.32
CA GLY A 71 -2.57 0.30 9.11
C GLY A 71 -1.85 -0.04 7.82
N ALA A 72 -0.54 0.20 7.73
CA ALA A 72 0.27 -0.31 6.62
C ALA A 72 0.37 -1.85 6.62
N ASN A 73 0.15 -2.50 7.77
CA ASN A 73 0.25 -3.95 7.96
C ASN A 73 -1.11 -4.63 8.16
N ASP A 74 -2.22 -3.98 7.78
CA ASP A 74 -3.61 -4.48 7.91
C ASP A 74 -3.96 -4.98 9.34
N LEU A 75 -3.41 -4.32 10.37
CA LEU A 75 -3.71 -4.62 11.76
C LEU A 75 -4.74 -3.65 12.34
N PRO A 76 -5.73 -4.10 13.12
CA PRO A 76 -6.82 -3.23 13.56
C PRO A 76 -6.34 -2.04 14.41
N PRO A 77 -6.96 -0.85 14.32
CA PRO A 77 -6.60 0.31 15.14
C PRO A 77 -6.71 0.07 16.64
N SER A 78 -7.57 -0.88 17.04
CA SER A 78 -7.82 -1.31 18.41
C SER A 78 -6.75 -2.28 18.95
N THR A 79 -5.71 -2.60 18.17
CA THR A 79 -4.52 -3.34 18.63
C THR A 79 -3.92 -2.59 19.81
N ARG A 80 -4.32 -2.97 21.04
CA ARG A 80 -4.10 -2.20 22.27
C ARG A 80 -2.64 -1.76 22.41
N ARG A 81 -2.43 -0.51 22.82
CA ARG A 81 -1.11 0.00 23.27
C ARG A 81 -0.43 -0.92 24.29
N ALA A 82 -1.19 -1.59 25.17
CA ALA A 82 -0.70 -2.58 26.11
C ALA A 82 -0.28 -3.92 25.46
N ARG A 83 -0.88 -4.30 24.33
CA ARG A 83 -0.44 -5.45 23.52
C ARG A 83 0.77 -5.06 22.67
N VAL A 84 0.84 -3.88 22.08
CA VAL A 84 2.03 -3.43 21.32
C VAL A 84 3.24 -3.19 22.23
N ALA A 85 3.02 -2.69 23.45
CA ALA A 85 4.05 -2.59 24.49
C ALA A 85 4.37 -3.94 25.18
N ALA A 86 3.57 -5.00 24.94
CA ALA A 86 3.75 -6.34 25.52
C ALA A 86 3.53 -7.51 24.53
N GLY A 87 3.84 -7.34 23.22
CA GLY A 87 3.73 -8.41 22.22
C GLY A 87 2.55 -8.35 21.22
N ALA A 88 2.44 -7.28 20.42
CA ALA A 88 2.26 -7.52 18.98
C ALA A 88 3.65 -7.87 18.48
N SER A 89 4.03 -9.12 18.70
CA SER A 89 5.37 -9.63 18.39
C SER A 89 5.49 -9.76 16.88
N CYS A 90 6.53 -9.16 16.32
CA CYS A 90 6.98 -9.51 14.99
C CYS A 90 7.95 -10.68 15.16
N ALA A 91 7.61 -11.83 14.61
CA ALA A 91 8.49 -12.99 14.60
C ALA A 91 9.70 -12.71 13.70
N VAL A 92 10.77 -13.47 13.94
CA VAL A 92 11.92 -13.46 13.03
C VAL A 92 11.42 -13.89 11.64
N GLY A 93 11.75 -13.10 10.62
CA GLY A 93 11.33 -13.37 9.24
C GLY A 93 9.98 -12.74 8.85
N ASP A 94 9.25 -12.09 9.76
CA ASP A 94 8.04 -11.36 9.40
C ASP A 94 8.39 -10.22 8.43
N LYS A 95 7.60 -10.11 7.36
CA LYS A 95 7.65 -9.00 6.41
C LYS A 95 6.67 -7.92 6.84
N LEU A 96 7.21 -6.74 7.12
CA LEU A 96 6.47 -5.59 7.61
C LEU A 96 6.49 -4.46 6.59
N TRP A 97 5.34 -3.86 6.35
CA TRP A 97 5.16 -2.67 5.53
C TRP A 97 5.36 -1.42 6.39
N ILE A 98 6.44 -0.68 6.18
CA ILE A 98 6.79 0.50 6.97
C ILE A 98 6.46 1.75 6.15
N PRO A 99 5.47 2.57 6.55
CA PRO A 99 5.13 3.78 5.82
C PRO A 99 6.22 4.83 6.05
N LEU A 100 6.94 5.19 4.99
CA LEU A 100 8.00 6.18 5.00
C LEU A 100 7.72 7.26 3.94
N PRO A 101 8.08 8.53 4.18
CA PRO A 101 7.89 9.61 3.23
C PRO A 101 8.88 9.51 2.05
N CYS A 102 8.57 8.70 1.03
CA CYS A 102 9.60 8.23 0.08
C CYS A 102 9.42 8.58 -1.40
N SER A 103 8.20 8.87 -1.89
CA SER A 103 7.98 9.46 -3.23
C SER A 103 6.48 9.70 -3.43
N CYS A 104 6.13 10.73 -4.19
CA CYS A 104 4.76 11.01 -4.66
C CYS A 104 4.60 10.85 -6.17
N ASP A 105 5.68 10.51 -6.87
CA ASP A 105 5.72 10.64 -8.32
C ASP A 105 4.64 9.75 -8.94
N PRO A 106 3.78 10.28 -9.80
CA PRO A 106 2.82 9.45 -10.49
C PRO A 106 3.57 8.53 -11.45
N VAL A 107 3.11 7.28 -11.57
CA VAL A 107 3.64 6.31 -12.53
C VAL A 107 2.63 6.16 -13.65
N GLY A 108 3.03 6.49 -14.87
CA GLY A 108 2.10 6.52 -16.01
C GLY A 108 0.96 7.54 -15.87
N GLY A 109 1.12 8.57 -15.03
CA GLY A 109 0.08 9.56 -14.73
C GLY A 109 -0.86 9.17 -13.59
N GLU A 110 -0.72 7.95 -13.04
CA GLU A 110 -1.56 7.44 -11.97
C GLU A 110 -0.95 7.67 -10.58
N ALA A 111 -1.82 7.93 -9.60
CA ALA A 111 -1.39 8.03 -8.21
C ALA A 111 -1.05 6.65 -7.66
N VAL A 112 0.19 6.48 -7.21
CA VAL A 112 0.69 5.23 -6.62
C VAL A 112 1.29 5.44 -5.23
N VAL A 113 1.37 4.36 -4.48
CA VAL A 113 2.18 4.21 -3.27
C VAL A 113 3.44 3.45 -3.66
N HIS A 114 4.60 4.09 -3.57
CA HIS A 114 5.89 3.46 -3.88
C HIS A 114 6.28 2.50 -2.75
N LEU A 115 6.43 1.23 -3.09
CA LEU A 115 6.85 0.19 -2.17
C LEU A 115 8.29 -0.24 -2.45
N GLY A 116 9.20 -0.02 -1.49
CA GLY A 116 10.52 -0.64 -1.50
C GLY A 116 10.45 -2.12 -1.17
N TYR A 117 10.59 -2.99 -2.16
CA TYR A 117 10.49 -4.45 -2.02
C TYR A 117 11.88 -5.10 -2.12
N SER A 118 12.34 -5.78 -1.06
CA SER A 118 13.52 -6.65 -1.16
C SER A 118 13.14 -7.96 -1.83
N VAL A 119 13.81 -8.28 -2.94
CA VAL A 119 13.54 -9.44 -3.77
C VAL A 119 13.92 -10.73 -3.06
N PRO A 120 12.96 -11.64 -2.78
CA PRO A 120 13.29 -12.95 -2.22
C PRO A 120 14.12 -13.81 -3.18
N HIS A 121 14.86 -14.77 -2.64
CA HIS A 121 15.63 -15.70 -3.45
C HIS A 121 14.74 -16.55 -4.36
N GLY A 122 15.03 -16.57 -5.66
CA GLY A 122 14.30 -17.35 -6.66
C GLY A 122 13.03 -16.66 -7.20
N SER A 123 12.76 -15.42 -6.80
CA SER A 123 11.68 -14.62 -7.37
C SER A 123 11.93 -14.26 -8.83
N THR A 124 10.84 -14.03 -9.56
CA THR A 124 10.85 -13.50 -10.93
C THR A 124 10.14 -12.16 -10.97
N VAL A 125 10.44 -11.34 -11.99
CA VAL A 125 9.72 -10.08 -12.22
C VAL A 125 8.21 -10.34 -12.36
N GLU A 126 7.83 -11.39 -13.10
CA GLU A 126 6.43 -11.77 -13.31
C GLU A 126 5.73 -12.16 -12.01
N GLY A 127 6.37 -12.96 -11.15
CA GLY A 127 5.78 -13.34 -9.86
C GLY A 127 5.59 -12.16 -8.92
N ILE A 128 6.53 -11.21 -8.92
CA ILE A 128 6.41 -9.98 -8.11
C ILE A 128 5.33 -9.06 -8.69
N ALA A 129 5.28 -8.89 -10.00
CA ALA A 129 4.27 -8.09 -10.69
C ALA A 129 2.86 -8.64 -10.41
N GLU A 130 2.67 -9.96 -10.48
CA GLU A 130 1.42 -10.64 -10.13
C GLU A 130 1.07 -10.48 -8.65
N GLU A 131 2.05 -10.64 -7.73
CA GLU A 131 1.86 -10.46 -6.27
C GLU A 131 1.25 -9.08 -5.95
N PHE A 132 1.68 -8.03 -6.64
CA PHE A 132 1.27 -6.64 -6.35
C PHE A 132 0.25 -6.07 -7.33
N GLY A 133 -0.15 -6.82 -8.36
CA GLY A 133 -1.05 -6.34 -9.41
C GLY A 133 -0.47 -5.16 -10.21
N VAL A 134 0.84 -5.19 -10.46
CA VAL A 134 1.58 -4.19 -11.27
C VAL A 134 1.90 -4.81 -12.63
N ASP A 135 1.98 -4.00 -13.68
CA ASP A 135 2.42 -4.45 -15.00
C ASP A 135 3.93 -4.72 -15.04
N ASN A 136 4.35 -5.82 -15.69
CA ASN A 136 5.76 -6.22 -15.77
C ASN A 136 6.63 -5.13 -16.42
N ALA A 137 6.15 -4.50 -17.50
CA ALA A 137 6.92 -3.49 -18.21
C ALA A 137 7.10 -2.25 -17.33
N THR A 138 6.05 -1.84 -16.63
CA THR A 138 6.09 -0.73 -15.65
C THR A 138 7.08 -1.01 -14.53
N LEU A 139 7.03 -2.22 -13.93
CA LEU A 139 7.94 -2.64 -12.87
C LEU A 139 9.40 -2.67 -13.35
N MET A 140 9.64 -3.13 -14.58
CA MET A 140 10.98 -3.15 -15.17
C MET A 140 11.48 -1.74 -15.50
N GLU A 141 10.63 -0.89 -16.07
CA GLU A 141 10.96 0.48 -16.49
C GLU A 141 11.38 1.33 -15.30
N ILE A 142 10.56 1.37 -14.24
CA ILE A 142 10.84 2.20 -13.05
C ILE A 142 12.10 1.74 -12.29
N ASN A 143 12.48 0.46 -12.44
CA ASN A 143 13.67 -0.12 -11.81
C ASN A 143 14.88 -0.24 -12.75
N GLY A 144 14.78 0.22 -14.00
CA GLY A 144 15.87 0.11 -14.99
C GLY A 144 16.27 -1.34 -15.32
N ILE A 145 15.35 -2.29 -15.21
CA ILE A 145 15.59 -3.72 -15.49
C ILE A 145 15.45 -3.95 -16.99
N ALA A 146 16.58 -4.13 -17.68
CA ALA A 146 16.58 -4.44 -19.11
C ALA A 146 16.33 -5.92 -19.41
N ASP A 147 16.72 -6.81 -18.51
CA ASP A 147 16.61 -8.27 -18.67
C ASP A 147 16.06 -8.88 -17.37
N PRO A 148 14.82 -9.43 -17.38
CA PRO A 148 14.17 -9.94 -16.17
C PRO A 148 14.88 -11.18 -15.60
N SER A 149 15.69 -11.89 -16.39
CA SER A 149 16.47 -13.04 -15.91
C SER A 149 17.65 -12.64 -15.02
N LYS A 150 18.01 -11.35 -15.00
CA LYS A 150 19.08 -10.80 -14.18
C LYS A 150 18.61 -10.26 -12.83
N LEU A 151 17.35 -10.44 -12.49
CA LEU A 151 16.82 -10.03 -11.19
C LEU A 151 17.60 -10.75 -10.07
N GLN A 152 18.14 -9.99 -9.12
CA GLN A 152 18.95 -10.54 -8.04
C GLN A 152 18.16 -10.65 -6.75
N ALA A 153 18.43 -11.72 -5.98
CA ALA A 153 17.95 -11.80 -4.60
C ALA A 153 18.52 -10.63 -3.79
N GLU A 154 17.72 -10.12 -2.85
CA GLU A 154 17.98 -8.95 -2.00
C GLU A 154 18.13 -7.62 -2.76
N GLN A 155 17.90 -7.61 -4.08
CA GLN A 155 17.75 -6.37 -4.81
C GLN A 155 16.52 -5.63 -4.28
N ILE A 156 16.65 -4.33 -4.04
CA ILE A 156 15.52 -3.49 -3.68
C ILE A 156 14.86 -2.96 -4.96
N LEU A 157 13.58 -3.25 -5.14
CA LEU A 157 12.74 -2.71 -6.20
C LEU A 157 11.80 -1.64 -5.68
N ASP A 158 11.51 -0.64 -6.51
CA ASP A 158 10.34 0.22 -6.39
C ASP A 158 9.14 -0.44 -7.06
N VAL A 159 8.16 -0.84 -6.25
CA VAL A 159 6.91 -1.45 -6.69
C VAL A 159 5.79 -0.41 -6.56
N PRO A 160 5.26 0.12 -7.68
CA PRO A 160 4.23 1.16 -7.64
C PRO A 160 2.85 0.56 -7.39
N LEU A 161 2.43 0.52 -6.12
CA LEU A 161 1.11 0.01 -5.74
C LEU A 161 0.02 1.01 -6.12
N ARG A 162 -1.05 0.56 -6.76
CA ARG A 162 -2.21 1.41 -7.07
C ARG A 162 -2.78 2.04 -5.79
N ALA A 163 -2.89 3.36 -5.77
CA ALA A 163 -3.52 4.08 -4.66
C ALA A 163 -5.04 4.23 -4.89
N CYS A 164 -5.81 4.35 -3.81
CA CYS A 164 -7.19 4.76 -3.92
C CYS A 164 -7.32 6.23 -4.37
N SER A 165 -8.25 6.48 -5.28
CA SER A 165 -8.66 7.83 -5.66
C SER A 165 -9.31 8.54 -4.47
N SER A 166 -8.97 9.81 -4.25
CA SER A 166 -9.51 10.62 -3.15
C SER A 166 -10.03 11.97 -3.64
N SER A 167 -10.83 12.63 -2.81
CA SER A 167 -11.30 14.00 -3.05
C SER A 167 -10.47 15.04 -2.28
N ILE A 168 -9.29 14.65 -1.78
CA ILE A 168 -8.46 15.51 -0.95
C ILE A 168 -7.88 16.64 -1.82
N GLY A 169 -8.10 17.88 -1.40
CA GLY A 169 -7.63 19.06 -2.11
C GLY A 169 -6.12 19.27 -1.96
N SER A 170 -5.50 19.88 -2.97
CA SER A 170 -4.07 20.22 -2.97
C SER A 170 -3.64 21.16 -1.83
N ASN A 171 -4.58 21.92 -1.28
CA ASN A 171 -4.34 22.85 -0.17
C ASN A 171 -4.42 22.18 1.21
N SER A 172 -4.74 20.88 1.26
CA SER A 172 -4.77 20.13 2.50
C SER A 172 -3.37 19.85 3.02
N LEU A 173 -3.22 19.81 4.34
CA LEU A 173 -1.99 19.34 5.00
C LEU A 173 -1.70 17.87 4.71
N ASP A 174 -2.72 17.08 4.35
CA ASP A 174 -2.60 15.68 3.92
C ASP A 174 -2.92 15.49 2.42
N SER A 175 -2.64 16.49 1.59
CA SER A 175 -2.84 16.44 0.13
C SER A 175 -2.15 15.28 -0.58
N ASN A 176 -1.10 14.72 0.03
CA ASN A 176 -0.35 13.58 -0.48
C ASN A 176 -0.77 12.24 0.16
N LEU A 177 -1.90 12.21 0.88
CA LEU A 177 -2.40 10.98 1.48
C LEU A 177 -2.77 9.96 0.40
N ARG A 178 -1.99 8.87 0.35
CA ARG A 178 -2.19 7.76 -0.58
C ARG A 178 -2.20 6.46 0.20
N LEU A 179 -3.20 5.63 -0.11
CA LEU A 179 -3.37 4.32 0.50
C LEU A 179 -3.46 3.27 -0.58
N ALA A 180 -2.67 2.21 -0.43
CA ALA A 180 -2.76 1.00 -1.24
C ALA A 180 -3.90 0.11 -0.72
N ASN A 181 -4.33 -0.86 -1.53
CA ASN A 181 -5.36 -1.81 -1.13
C ASN A 181 -5.04 -2.50 0.21
N GLY A 182 -6.03 -2.61 1.10
CA GLY A 182 -5.91 -3.26 2.40
C GLY A 182 -5.24 -2.40 3.48
N SER A 183 -4.90 -1.14 3.17
CA SER A 183 -4.30 -0.23 4.13
C SER A 183 -5.29 0.82 4.65
N TYR A 184 -4.97 1.38 5.82
CA TYR A 184 -5.70 2.50 6.40
C TYR A 184 -4.76 3.50 7.08
N VAL A 185 -5.27 4.69 7.36
CA VAL A 185 -4.58 5.75 8.10
C VAL A 185 -5.55 6.50 9.01
N LEU A 186 -5.01 7.06 10.09
CA LEU A 186 -5.65 8.10 10.88
C LEU A 186 -5.03 9.45 10.51
N THR A 187 -5.86 10.37 10.03
CA THR A 187 -5.45 11.74 9.65
C THR A 187 -6.26 12.78 10.43
N ALA A 188 -5.94 14.07 10.24
CA ALA A 188 -6.57 15.20 10.91
C ALA A 188 -6.60 15.02 12.44
N ASN A 189 -5.43 14.85 13.06
CA ASN A 189 -5.26 14.61 14.50
C ASN A 189 -6.06 13.40 15.04
N ASP A 190 -6.07 12.31 14.27
CA ASP A 190 -6.81 11.07 14.54
C ASP A 190 -8.34 11.22 14.53
N CYS A 191 -8.87 12.30 13.97
CA CYS A 191 -10.32 12.51 13.84
C CYS A 191 -10.92 11.77 12.65
N ILE A 192 -10.14 11.55 11.61
CA ILE A 192 -10.59 10.91 10.37
C ILE A 192 -9.85 9.59 10.19
N PHE A 193 -10.61 8.52 10.05
CA PHE A 193 -10.12 7.21 9.62
C PHE A 193 -10.37 7.08 8.13
N CYS A 194 -9.33 6.79 7.34
CA CYS A 194 -9.48 6.51 5.91
C CYS A 194 -8.90 5.14 5.59
N SER A 195 -9.57 4.39 4.72
CA SER A 195 -9.14 3.07 4.25
C SER A 195 -9.23 2.97 2.73
N CYS A 196 -8.47 2.02 2.17
CA CYS A 196 -8.48 1.71 0.75
C CYS A 196 -8.76 0.23 0.52
N SER A 197 -9.66 -0.06 -0.42
CA SER A 197 -10.03 -1.42 -0.82
C SER A 197 -10.07 -1.53 -2.34
N SER A 198 -9.59 -2.66 -2.86
CA SER A 198 -9.65 -3.02 -4.27
C SER A 198 -11.08 -3.22 -4.80
N SER A 199 -12.08 -3.24 -3.92
CA SER A 199 -13.49 -3.32 -4.32
C SER A 199 -14.01 -2.06 -5.04
N SER A 200 -13.47 -0.88 -4.70
CA SER A 200 -13.85 0.39 -5.32
C SER A 200 -12.66 1.23 -5.80
N TYR A 201 -11.46 0.99 -5.26
CA TYR A 201 -10.31 1.90 -5.40
C TYR A 201 -10.65 3.36 -5.10
N GLN A 202 -11.64 3.60 -4.24
CA GLN A 202 -11.98 4.93 -3.72
C GLN A 202 -11.61 4.99 -2.24
N LEU A 203 -11.05 6.12 -1.83
CA LEU A 203 -10.69 6.36 -0.44
C LEU A 203 -11.98 6.48 0.38
N ASN A 204 -12.22 5.51 1.26
CA ASN A 204 -13.37 5.53 2.15
C ASN A 204 -12.94 6.13 3.49
N CYS A 205 -13.60 7.20 3.92
CA CYS A 205 -13.26 7.88 5.17
C CYS A 205 -14.48 8.03 6.07
N ASP A 206 -14.27 7.81 7.36
CA ASP A 206 -15.25 7.91 8.43
C ASP A 206 -14.69 8.72 9.60
N SER A 207 -15.58 9.32 10.40
CA SER A 207 -15.18 9.95 11.67
C SER A 207 -14.79 8.89 12.70
N THR A 208 -13.75 9.15 13.50
CA THR A 208 -13.39 8.27 14.61
C THR A 208 -14.30 8.47 15.83
N ASN A 209 -14.28 7.53 16.77
CA ASN A 209 -15.03 7.61 18.05
C ASN A 209 -14.38 8.53 19.09
N LYS A 210 -13.53 9.46 18.65
CA LYS A 210 -12.92 10.46 19.54
C LYS A 210 -13.99 11.46 19.97
N SER A 211 -13.84 12.06 21.16
CA SER A 211 -14.86 12.98 21.70
C SER A 211 -15.16 14.09 20.70
N SER A 212 -16.44 14.48 20.55
CA SER A 212 -16.84 15.58 19.66
C SER A 212 -16.20 16.91 20.03
N SER A 213 -15.77 17.09 21.29
CA SER A 213 -15.01 18.26 21.73
C SER A 213 -13.58 18.33 21.18
N GLU A 214 -13.05 17.22 20.67
CA GLU A 214 -11.72 17.11 20.08
C GLU A 214 -11.76 17.00 18.55
N CYS A 215 -12.90 16.57 18.00
CA CYS A 215 -13.12 16.37 16.57
C CYS A 215 -14.45 16.99 16.15
N ASP A 216 -14.39 18.17 15.54
CA ASP A 216 -15.53 18.79 14.87
C ASP A 216 -15.50 18.44 13.38
N VAL A 217 -16.26 17.42 12.99
CA VAL A 217 -16.38 16.97 11.60
C VAL A 217 -17.66 17.53 11.01
N PRO A 218 -17.60 18.44 10.02
CA PRO A 218 -18.80 19.01 9.42
C PRO A 218 -19.60 17.97 8.63
N LYS A 219 -20.88 18.26 8.43
CA LYS A 219 -21.76 17.48 7.54
C LYS A 219 -21.72 18.05 6.13
N CYS A 220 -21.88 17.18 5.14
CA CYS A 220 -22.14 17.62 3.77
C CYS A 220 -23.56 18.20 3.63
N PRO A 221 -23.82 18.98 2.56
CA PRO A 221 -25.17 19.39 2.17
C PRO A 221 -26.17 18.22 2.22
N GLY A 222 -27.39 18.50 2.68
CA GLY A 222 -28.41 17.47 2.92
C GLY A 222 -28.27 16.73 4.25
N ASN A 223 -27.48 17.25 5.20
CA ASN A 223 -27.22 16.67 6.52
C ASN A 223 -26.56 15.29 6.49
N LEU A 224 -25.81 15.01 5.43
CA LEU A 224 -25.11 13.74 5.27
C LEU A 224 -23.84 13.73 6.11
N PHE A 225 -23.70 12.72 6.97
CA PHE A 225 -22.47 12.50 7.74
C PHE A 225 -21.36 12.00 6.81
N LEU A 226 -20.10 12.29 7.16
CA LEU A 226 -18.93 11.73 6.49
C LEU A 226 -19.06 10.20 6.33
N GLY A 227 -18.73 9.68 5.15
CA GLY A 227 -18.80 8.25 4.82
C GLY A 227 -20.21 7.76 4.51
N SER A 228 -21.25 8.49 4.92
CA SER A 228 -22.63 8.14 4.57
C SER A 228 -22.90 8.44 3.10
N THR A 229 -23.81 7.67 2.51
CA THR A 229 -24.24 7.80 1.13
C THR A 229 -25.73 8.11 1.03
N SER A 230 -26.10 8.90 0.03
CA SER A 230 -27.48 9.03 -0.44
C SER A 230 -27.55 8.53 -1.87
N SER A 231 -28.63 7.84 -2.24
CA SER A 231 -28.80 7.31 -3.60
C SER A 231 -30.12 7.77 -4.22
N SER A 232 -30.06 8.08 -5.51
CA SER A 232 -31.20 8.35 -6.37
C SER A 232 -31.02 7.58 -7.67
N GLY A 233 -31.69 6.43 -7.80
CA GLY A 233 -31.40 5.47 -8.86
C GLY A 233 -29.96 4.94 -8.71
N CYS A 234 -29.18 4.99 -9.80
CA CYS A 234 -27.75 4.63 -9.80
C CYS A 234 -26.82 5.74 -9.32
N ASN A 235 -27.33 6.97 -9.16
CA ASN A 235 -26.49 8.08 -8.71
C ASN A 235 -26.36 7.98 -7.20
N VAL A 236 -25.15 7.68 -6.76
CA VAL A 236 -24.78 7.62 -5.34
C VAL A 236 -23.99 8.88 -5.02
N THR A 237 -24.31 9.55 -3.93
CA THR A 237 -23.55 10.69 -3.43
C THR A 237 -23.03 10.34 -2.05
N THR A 238 -21.71 10.24 -1.93
CA THR A 238 -21.03 10.00 -0.65
C THR A 238 -20.59 11.34 -0.07
N CYS A 239 -20.75 11.56 1.24
CA CYS A 239 -20.04 12.67 1.88
C CYS A 239 -18.57 12.28 2.02
N ALA A 240 -17.70 12.85 1.19
CA ALA A 240 -16.29 12.49 1.13
C ALA A 240 -15.42 13.47 1.91
N TYR A 241 -14.34 12.94 2.49
CA TYR A 241 -13.29 13.74 3.08
C TYR A 241 -12.49 14.48 2.00
N THR A 242 -12.20 15.76 2.24
CA THR A 242 -11.46 16.62 1.28
C THR A 242 -10.20 17.25 1.85
N GLY A 243 -9.85 16.94 3.09
CA GLY A 243 -8.63 17.42 3.72
C GLY A 243 -8.84 18.15 5.04
N TYR A 244 -7.74 18.66 5.62
CA TYR A 244 -7.75 19.50 6.80
C TYR A 244 -6.66 20.57 6.77
N THR A 245 -6.88 21.60 7.56
CA THR A 245 -5.88 22.64 7.88
C THR A 245 -5.74 22.77 9.40
N ASN A 246 -4.63 23.31 9.88
CA ASN A 246 -4.36 23.45 11.32
C ASN A 246 -3.75 24.81 11.71
N ALA A 247 -3.86 25.83 10.85
CA ALA A 247 -3.22 27.13 11.10
C ALA A 247 -3.81 27.88 12.31
N THR A 248 -5.13 27.79 12.50
CA THR A 248 -5.86 28.48 13.58
C THR A 248 -6.63 27.51 14.47
N GLY A 249 -6.21 26.24 14.48
CA GLY A 249 -6.95 25.10 15.02
C GLY A 249 -7.36 24.12 13.92
N LEU A 250 -7.72 22.90 14.34
CA LEU A 250 -8.08 21.81 13.43
C LEU A 250 -9.37 22.15 12.69
N ASN A 251 -9.30 22.29 11.37
CA ASN A 251 -10.45 22.51 10.50
C ASN A 251 -10.50 21.42 9.43
N ILE A 252 -11.53 20.58 9.52
CA ILE A 252 -11.76 19.40 8.67
C ILE A 252 -12.73 19.78 7.56
N SER A 253 -12.42 19.41 6.32
CA SER A 253 -13.24 19.71 5.15
C SER A 253 -13.85 18.45 4.54
N VAL A 254 -15.13 18.51 4.19
CA VAL A 254 -15.87 17.44 3.50
C VAL A 254 -16.67 18.01 2.33
N ASN A 255 -16.89 17.23 1.28
CA ASN A 255 -17.77 17.61 0.17
C ASN A 255 -18.56 16.39 -0.36
N PRO A 256 -19.74 16.62 -0.97
CA PRO A 256 -20.43 15.59 -1.73
C PRO A 256 -19.58 15.09 -2.90
N SER A 257 -19.40 13.77 -2.99
CA SER A 257 -18.73 13.08 -4.09
C SER A 257 -19.75 12.20 -4.81
N PRO A 258 -20.28 12.65 -5.97
CA PRO A 258 -21.23 11.87 -6.75
C PRO A 258 -20.51 10.80 -7.58
N THR A 259 -21.01 9.57 -7.53
CA THR A 259 -20.59 8.45 -8.39
C THR A 259 -21.81 7.90 -9.15
N ASN A 260 -21.59 7.49 -10.40
CA ASN A 260 -22.60 6.80 -11.18
C ASN A 260 -22.28 5.30 -11.19
N GLU A 261 -23.10 4.53 -10.48
CA GLU A 261 -22.91 3.10 -10.27
C GLU A 261 -23.61 2.23 -11.34
N CYS A 262 -24.27 2.83 -12.34
CA CYS A 262 -24.98 2.08 -13.40
C CYS A 262 -24.04 1.19 -14.24
N PHE A 263 -22.74 1.47 -14.25
CA PHE A 263 -21.76 0.73 -15.07
C PHE A 263 -21.03 -0.40 -14.32
N LYS A 264 -21.26 -0.60 -13.00
CA LYS A 264 -20.58 -1.66 -12.23
C LYS A 264 -21.12 -3.07 -12.48
N GLN A 265 -22.10 -3.24 -13.37
CA GLN A 265 -22.76 -4.51 -13.66
C GLN A 265 -22.33 -5.13 -14.99
N CYS A 266 -21.02 -5.37 -15.17
CA CYS A 266 -20.54 -6.42 -16.07
C CYS A 266 -20.10 -7.63 -15.25
N ARG A 267 -21.07 -8.45 -14.80
CA ARG A 267 -20.79 -9.84 -14.44
C ARG A 267 -21.18 -10.72 -15.63
N ILE A 268 -20.19 -11.37 -16.25
CA ILE A 268 -20.44 -12.46 -17.18
C ILE A 268 -20.92 -13.66 -16.35
N SER A 269 -22.23 -13.73 -16.09
CA SER A 269 -22.87 -14.98 -15.67
C SER A 269 -23.19 -15.76 -16.94
N GLY A 270 -22.36 -16.77 -17.26
CA GLY A 270 -22.66 -17.89 -18.18
C GLY A 270 -23.45 -17.63 -19.46
N THR A 271 -22.82 -17.84 -20.63
CA THR A 271 -23.44 -18.10 -21.95
C THR A 271 -24.68 -17.25 -22.31
N GLY A 272 -24.70 -15.96 -21.99
CA GLY A 272 -25.82 -15.06 -22.30
C GLY A 272 -25.32 -13.71 -22.80
N ILE A 273 -25.87 -13.26 -23.92
CA ILE A 273 -25.60 -12.00 -24.59
C ILE A 273 -26.11 -10.84 -23.71
N ALA A 274 -25.28 -9.81 -23.48
CA ALA A 274 -25.72 -8.52 -22.95
C ALA A 274 -25.68 -7.47 -24.07
N TRP A 275 -26.77 -6.72 -24.24
CA TRP A 275 -26.84 -5.60 -25.17
C TRP A 275 -26.40 -4.31 -24.48
N PHE A 276 -25.65 -3.47 -25.19
CA PHE A 276 -25.27 -2.11 -24.76
C PHE A 276 -25.94 -1.08 -25.68
N ASP A 277 -26.52 -0.04 -25.11
CA ASP A 277 -26.76 1.23 -25.83
C ASP A 277 -25.48 2.08 -25.73
N LEU A 278 -24.86 2.36 -26.88
CA LEU A 278 -23.59 3.08 -27.01
C LEU A 278 -23.79 4.55 -27.42
N GLU A 279 -24.49 5.33 -26.62
CA GLU A 279 -24.46 6.79 -26.75
C GLU A 279 -23.75 7.42 -25.53
N GLY A 280 -22.52 7.91 -25.73
CA GLY A 280 -21.84 8.84 -24.80
C GLY A 280 -20.61 8.35 -24.02
N VAL A 281 -20.01 7.19 -24.34
CA VAL A 281 -18.84 6.68 -23.61
C VAL A 281 -17.53 7.30 -24.14
N SER A 282 -16.80 8.02 -23.28
CA SER A 282 -15.52 8.68 -23.59
C SER A 282 -14.29 8.03 -22.94
N HIS A 283 -14.46 6.98 -22.15
CA HIS A 283 -13.34 6.25 -21.55
C HIS A 283 -13.71 4.78 -21.33
N PHE A 284 -12.92 3.86 -21.91
CA PHE A 284 -13.07 2.42 -21.75
C PHE A 284 -11.91 1.88 -20.91
N ASP A 285 -12.23 1.16 -19.84
CA ASP A 285 -11.26 0.39 -19.07
C ASP A 285 -10.89 -0.89 -19.84
N SER A 286 -9.59 -1.12 -20.04
CA SER A 286 -9.00 -2.16 -20.91
C SER A 286 -9.41 -3.59 -20.56
N HIS A 287 -9.95 -3.83 -19.37
CA HIS A 287 -10.48 -5.13 -18.96
C HIS A 287 -11.84 -5.48 -19.59
N CYS A 288 -12.57 -4.48 -20.13
CA CYS A 288 -13.89 -4.71 -20.75
C CYS A 288 -13.80 -5.09 -22.24
N LEU A 289 -12.66 -4.82 -22.89
CA LEU A 289 -12.43 -5.05 -24.33
C LEU A 289 -12.30 -6.53 -24.72
N ILE A 290 -11.89 -7.40 -23.80
CA ILE A 290 -11.66 -8.83 -24.10
C ILE A 290 -12.97 -9.55 -24.47
N GLY A 291 -14.11 -9.11 -23.93
CA GLY A 291 -15.42 -9.67 -24.28
C GLY A 291 -15.92 -9.26 -25.68
N ILE A 292 -15.56 -8.07 -26.15
CA ILE A 292 -16.05 -7.51 -27.43
C ILE A 292 -15.18 -8.00 -28.60
N ALA A 293 -13.86 -8.11 -28.42
CA ALA A 293 -12.93 -8.48 -29.49
C ALA A 293 -12.96 -9.98 -29.87
N LEU A 294 -13.48 -10.87 -29.01
CA LEU A 294 -13.56 -12.31 -29.29
C LEU A 294 -14.74 -12.71 -30.20
N PHE A 295 -15.72 -11.83 -30.40
CA PHE A 295 -16.89 -12.12 -31.24
C PHE A 295 -16.71 -11.71 -32.71
N ASP A 296 -15.77 -10.84 -33.05
CA ASP A 296 -15.55 -10.37 -34.43
C ASP A 296 -14.62 -11.29 -35.26
N MET A 297 -14.15 -12.41 -34.69
CA MET A 297 -13.24 -13.35 -35.36
C MET A 297 -13.85 -14.75 -35.61
N ARG A 298 -15.15 -14.94 -35.33
CA ARG A 298 -15.85 -16.21 -35.65
C ARG A 298 -16.98 -16.00 -36.65
N GLY A 299 -16.58 -15.96 -37.92
CA GLY A 299 -17.26 -16.69 -38.98
C GLY A 299 -18.71 -16.31 -39.29
N VAL A 300 -18.83 -15.43 -40.28
CA VAL A 300 -19.89 -15.53 -41.30
C VAL A 300 -19.64 -16.81 -42.11
N PRO A 301 -20.56 -17.79 -42.11
CA PRO A 301 -20.89 -18.57 -43.30
C PRO A 301 -21.95 -17.86 -44.14
#